data_AF-A0A971P9Z9-F1
#
_entry.id   AF-A0A971P9Z9-F1
#
_cell.length_a   1.000
_cell.length_b   1.000
_cell.length_c   1.000
_cell.angle_alpha   90.00
_cell.angle_beta   90.00
_cell.angle_gamma   90.00
#
_symmetry.space_group_name_H-M   'P 1'
#
loop_
_entity.id
_entity.type
_entity.pdbx_description
1 polymer ?
#
loop_
_entity_poly.entity_id
_entity_poly.type
_entity_poly.pdbx_seq_one_letter_code
_entity_poly.pdbx_strand_id
1 'polypeptide(L)'
;GLLSLVLIPLFAGAKSISRRYKWASFGFLGILFLVFHVSYLNFLFNGLDLVTWFPFRYAFVFTFLLLRMGAEGFGDASFRYMKDKKIFLYCVSGFAFLFLLPSVPWEYRADQATAIFIFAINVVFFFIFSVLLEMKKIKPVGLLLLLVIELFINSTNIQRNLDRFAEYADYDGWVNRQNQIETIVSENRSQEEPGRIALRTETLTGNDPALFGMEGIDFYSSLANSKVAGMLQNMGYFHYMAENYDVTDNGGTLLSDALLGMEGLVMNESPIRTMTTPPSVFPMRHQGDRSVWNDLVYQKPPIYLSRAFGVNESVVFFQPDLYEYNPMRYGDALLESITNTPVSTYESVHYEWKTENAHEWALEEYGYAYRQINSGTPGRITLQFDGRGEGSMIYINFETLYLHVKDDENMFLLMIEQNGTRRVIKETDFFFTFSHLNIGDYPENEPVLVTFEFAGLTLVIDRLSVYSQSVDDVRMSVEPLLANRAEFEWTGSASARIQTESDTGE
;
A
#
# COMPACT_ATOMS: atom_id res chain seq x y z
N GLY A 1 -9.91 -28.86 7.32
CA GLY A 1 -11.14 -29.52 7.78
C GLY A 1 -10.88 -30.33 9.04
N LEU A 2 -11.90 -30.51 9.87
CA LEU A 2 -11.80 -31.20 11.19
C LEU A 2 -11.46 -32.70 11.06
N LEU A 3 -11.63 -33.28 9.87
CA LEU A 3 -11.26 -34.67 9.60
C LEU A 3 -9.77 -34.92 9.88
N SER A 4 -8.87 -33.98 9.57
CA SER A 4 -7.44 -34.18 9.86
C SER A 4 -7.16 -34.30 11.37
N LEU A 5 -7.91 -33.58 12.21
CA LEU A 5 -7.84 -33.68 13.68
C LEU A 5 -8.38 -35.02 14.19
N VAL A 6 -9.46 -35.52 13.57
CA VAL A 6 -10.05 -36.84 13.85
C VAL A 6 -9.08 -37.98 13.55
N LEU A 7 -8.21 -37.82 12.55
CA LEU A 7 -7.24 -38.84 12.19
C LEU A 7 -6.01 -38.86 13.13
N ILE A 8 -5.82 -37.84 13.98
CA ILE A 8 -4.73 -37.81 14.98
C ILE A 8 -4.87 -38.95 16.02
N PRO A 9 -6.04 -39.18 16.65
CA PRO A 9 -6.24 -40.36 17.50
C PRO A 9 -5.96 -41.69 16.79
N LEU A 10 -6.26 -41.80 15.49
CA LEU A 10 -5.97 -43.02 14.72
C LEU A 10 -4.46 -43.23 14.58
N PHE A 11 -3.72 -42.17 14.28
CA PHE A 11 -2.25 -42.19 14.28
C PHE A 11 -1.66 -42.58 15.65
N ALA A 12 -2.19 -42.00 16.74
CA ALA A 12 -1.77 -42.32 18.09
C ALA A 12 -2.04 -43.79 18.45
N GLY A 13 -3.17 -44.35 17.99
CA GLY A 13 -3.62 -45.72 18.24
C GLY A 13 -3.01 -46.79 17.31
N ALA A 14 -2.47 -46.42 16.16
CA ALA A 14 -1.93 -47.35 15.15
C ALA A 14 -0.78 -48.21 15.69
N LYS A 15 -0.85 -49.53 15.59
CA LYS A 15 0.13 -50.43 16.22
C LYS A 15 1.37 -50.66 15.35
N SER A 16 1.24 -50.54 14.03
CA SER A 16 2.34 -50.59 13.06
C SER A 16 3.33 -49.44 13.25
N ILE A 17 2.86 -48.32 13.78
CA ILE A 17 3.64 -47.09 13.91
C ILE A 17 4.42 -47.13 15.23
N SER A 18 5.75 -47.03 15.14
CA SER A 18 6.63 -47.07 16.31
C SER A 18 6.36 -45.92 17.29
N ARG A 19 6.49 -46.18 18.59
CA ARG A 19 6.28 -45.16 19.63
C ARG A 19 7.23 -43.96 19.49
N ARG A 20 8.49 -44.19 19.12
CA ARG A 20 9.49 -43.13 18.92
C ARG A 20 9.05 -42.16 17.85
N TYR A 21 8.60 -42.69 16.71
CA TYR A 21 8.14 -41.89 15.60
C TYR A 21 6.86 -41.10 15.94
N LYS A 22 5.93 -41.69 16.70
CA LYS A 22 4.76 -40.94 17.21
C LYS A 22 5.16 -39.74 18.06
N TRP A 23 6.04 -39.95 19.05
CA TRP A 23 6.51 -38.87 19.91
C TRP A 23 7.27 -37.80 19.13
N ALA A 24 8.05 -38.16 18.12
CA ALA A 24 8.70 -37.21 17.24
C ALA A 24 7.67 -36.37 16.46
N SER A 25 6.65 -37.00 15.85
CA SER A 25 5.60 -36.29 15.11
C SER A 25 4.78 -35.37 16.01
N PHE A 26 4.37 -35.83 17.19
CA PHE A 26 3.65 -35.00 18.17
C PHE A 26 4.52 -33.89 18.74
N GLY A 27 5.81 -34.15 19.00
CA GLY A 27 6.76 -33.14 19.46
C GLY A 27 6.96 -32.04 18.42
N PHE A 28 7.13 -32.40 17.15
CA PHE A 28 7.26 -31.43 16.07
C PHE A 28 5.97 -30.63 15.87
N LEU A 29 4.80 -31.27 15.95
CA LEU A 29 3.51 -30.59 15.91
C LEU A 29 3.35 -29.59 17.09
N GLY A 30 3.84 -29.96 18.28
CA GLY A 30 3.90 -29.08 19.44
C GLY A 30 4.85 -27.88 19.26
N ILE A 31 6.00 -28.07 18.61
CA ILE A 31 6.91 -26.97 18.26
C ILE A 31 6.22 -25.99 17.31
N LEU A 32 5.63 -26.49 16.22
CA LEU A 32 4.88 -25.64 15.28
C LEU A 32 3.75 -24.89 15.98
N PHE A 33 3.03 -25.56 16.88
CA PHE A 33 2.00 -24.95 17.70
C PHE A 33 2.53 -23.79 18.56
N LEU A 34 3.66 -23.99 19.25
CA LEU A 34 4.32 -22.96 20.05
C LEU A 34 4.81 -21.79 19.19
N VAL A 35 5.33 -22.07 17.99
CA VAL A 35 5.77 -21.04 17.05
C VAL A 35 4.59 -20.12 16.66
N PHE A 36 3.38 -20.65 16.51
CA PHE A 36 2.19 -19.81 16.25
C PHE A 36 1.73 -18.96 17.45
N HIS A 37 2.07 -19.35 18.68
CA HIS A 37 1.50 -18.73 19.90
C HIS A 37 2.50 -17.90 20.70
N VAL A 38 3.81 -18.06 20.45
CA VAL A 38 4.86 -17.35 21.17
C VAL A 38 5.56 -16.41 20.19
N SER A 39 5.35 -15.10 20.35
CA SER A 39 5.84 -14.07 19.42
C SER A 39 7.35 -14.16 19.16
N TYR A 40 8.16 -14.45 20.18
CA TYR A 40 9.61 -14.64 20.02
C TYR A 40 9.97 -15.86 19.17
N LEU A 41 9.24 -16.96 19.32
CA LEU A 41 9.44 -18.16 18.49
C LEU A 41 8.97 -17.91 17.07
N ASN A 42 7.83 -17.22 16.89
CA ASN A 42 7.37 -16.77 15.59
C ASN A 42 8.45 -15.92 14.89
N PHE A 43 8.98 -14.90 15.56
CA PHE A 43 10.04 -14.04 15.03
C PHE A 43 11.28 -14.84 14.60
N LEU A 44 11.76 -15.77 15.44
CA LEU A 44 12.89 -16.63 15.10
C LEU A 44 12.59 -17.52 13.87
N PHE A 45 11.39 -18.11 13.82
CA PHE A 45 10.99 -19.00 12.73
C PHE A 45 10.74 -18.27 11.40
N ASN A 46 10.48 -16.96 11.45
CA ASN A 46 10.43 -16.08 10.28
C ASN A 46 11.80 -15.50 9.91
N GLY A 47 12.90 -16.00 10.49
CA GLY A 47 14.25 -15.56 10.12
C GLY A 47 14.69 -14.27 10.80
N LEU A 48 14.18 -13.98 11.99
CA LEU A 48 14.44 -12.75 12.75
C LEU A 48 13.89 -11.49 12.06
N ASP A 49 12.75 -11.65 11.39
CA ASP A 49 11.99 -10.55 10.81
C ASP A 49 10.59 -10.51 11.41
N LEU A 50 10.06 -9.30 11.57
CA LEU A 50 8.69 -9.11 12.03
C LEU A 50 7.74 -9.56 10.92
N VAL A 51 6.69 -10.30 11.29
CA VAL A 51 5.74 -10.79 10.29
C VAL A 51 4.86 -9.66 9.83
N THR A 52 5.13 -9.17 8.63
CA THR A 52 4.28 -8.22 7.93
C THR A 52 3.32 -8.98 7.00
N TRP A 53 2.08 -8.52 6.92
CA TRP A 53 1.00 -8.93 5.98
C TRP A 53 0.43 -10.35 6.11
N PHE A 54 1.28 -11.38 6.18
CA PHE A 54 0.85 -12.79 6.16
C PHE A 54 1.27 -13.52 7.45
N PRO A 55 0.53 -13.32 8.56
CA PRO A 55 0.76 -14.07 9.78
C PRO A 55 0.67 -15.57 9.52
N PHE A 56 1.58 -16.33 10.12
CA PHE A 56 1.58 -17.80 10.06
C PHE A 56 1.69 -18.40 8.64
N ARG A 57 2.41 -17.77 7.71
CA ARG A 57 2.65 -18.27 6.34
C ARG A 57 3.14 -19.73 6.24
N TYR A 58 3.78 -20.25 7.30
CA TYR A 58 4.25 -21.64 7.41
C TYR A 58 3.19 -22.61 8.00
N ALA A 59 1.93 -22.18 8.20
CA ALA A 59 0.83 -23.02 8.68
C ALA A 59 0.52 -24.21 7.75
N PHE A 60 0.93 -24.13 6.47
CA PHE A 60 0.83 -25.28 5.56
C PHE A 60 1.66 -26.48 6.04
N VAL A 61 2.78 -26.26 6.74
CA VAL A 61 3.63 -27.33 7.31
C VAL A 61 2.87 -28.08 8.40
N PHE A 62 2.19 -27.33 9.27
CA PHE A 62 1.34 -27.90 10.32
C PHE A 62 0.20 -28.73 9.72
N THR A 63 -0.48 -28.18 8.72
CA THR A 63 -1.57 -28.87 8.01
C THR A 63 -1.10 -30.13 7.28
N PHE A 64 0.05 -30.05 6.59
CA PHE A 64 0.66 -31.18 5.91
C PHE A 64 1.00 -32.32 6.88
N LEU A 65 1.60 -31.98 8.03
CA LEU A 65 1.94 -32.97 9.05
C LEU A 65 0.68 -33.67 9.60
N LEU A 66 -0.39 -32.92 9.85
CA LEU A 66 -1.68 -33.47 10.26
C LEU A 66 -2.26 -34.44 9.23
N LEU A 67 -2.27 -34.06 7.95
CA LEU A 67 -2.77 -34.91 6.87
C LEU A 67 -1.93 -36.19 6.72
N ARG A 68 -0.61 -36.06 6.79
CA ARG A 68 0.32 -37.19 6.74
C ARG A 68 0.08 -38.15 7.90
N MET A 69 0.05 -37.65 9.14
CA MET A 69 -0.23 -38.46 10.33
C MET A 69 -1.58 -39.17 10.18
N GLY A 70 -2.58 -38.45 9.66
CA GLY A 70 -3.89 -39.04 9.44
C GLY A 70 -3.90 -40.16 8.40
N ALA A 71 -3.19 -39.99 7.28
CA ALA A 71 -3.06 -41.02 6.24
C ALA A 71 -2.33 -42.27 6.76
N GLU A 72 -1.23 -42.10 7.49
CA GLU A 72 -0.47 -43.20 8.11
C GLU A 72 -1.32 -43.93 9.16
N GLY A 73 -2.09 -43.20 9.97
CA GLY A 73 -3.02 -43.78 10.95
C GLY A 73 -4.17 -44.55 10.32
N PHE A 74 -4.69 -44.07 9.19
CA PHE A 74 -5.82 -44.68 8.48
C PHE A 74 -5.47 -46.04 7.87
N GLY A 75 -4.24 -46.22 7.37
CA GLY A 75 -3.79 -47.47 6.74
C GLY A 75 -3.72 -48.67 7.68
N ASP A 76 -3.57 -48.46 8.99
CA ASP A 76 -3.33 -49.52 9.98
C ASP A 76 -4.47 -49.63 11.02
N ALA A 77 -5.11 -48.51 11.37
CA ALA A 77 -6.24 -48.46 12.29
C ALA A 77 -7.58 -48.63 11.53
N SER A 78 -7.73 -49.70 10.75
CA SER A 78 -8.98 -50.00 10.02
C SER A 78 -10.18 -50.05 10.98
N PHE A 79 -11.14 -49.12 10.88
CA PHE A 79 -12.53 -49.06 11.42
C PHE A 79 -12.84 -49.53 12.87
N ARG A 80 -11.93 -50.18 13.59
CA ARG A 80 -12.10 -50.80 14.91
C ARG A 80 -12.03 -49.75 16.01
N TYR A 81 -11.10 -48.80 15.87
CA TYR A 81 -10.92 -47.71 16.83
C TYR A 81 -11.96 -46.60 16.66
N MET A 82 -12.47 -46.36 15.45
CA MET A 82 -13.56 -45.39 15.20
C MET A 82 -14.89 -45.76 15.88
N LYS A 83 -15.03 -46.97 16.43
CA LYS A 83 -16.20 -47.38 17.24
C LYS A 83 -16.10 -46.93 18.71
N ASP A 84 -14.92 -46.50 19.16
CA ASP A 84 -14.76 -45.99 20.52
C ASP A 84 -15.26 -44.54 20.60
N LYS A 85 -16.42 -44.36 21.25
CA LYS A 85 -17.05 -43.06 21.47
C LYS A 85 -16.17 -42.09 22.25
N LYS A 86 -15.10 -42.54 22.91
CA LYS A 86 -14.13 -41.65 23.57
C LYS A 86 -13.28 -40.84 22.59
N ILE A 87 -13.07 -41.33 21.35
CA ILE A 87 -12.41 -40.57 20.29
C ILE A 87 -13.17 -39.26 20.01
N PHE A 88 -14.50 -39.27 20.08
CA PHE A 88 -15.32 -38.07 19.96
C PHE A 88 -15.01 -37.06 21.07
N LEU A 89 -14.91 -37.53 22.32
CA LEU A 89 -14.56 -36.67 23.45
C LEU A 89 -13.14 -36.09 23.31
N TYR A 90 -12.17 -36.85 22.82
CA TYR A 90 -10.81 -36.38 22.59
C TYR A 90 -10.72 -35.34 21.46
N CYS A 91 -11.48 -35.52 20.37
CA CYS A 91 -11.51 -34.55 19.27
C CYS A 91 -12.19 -33.23 19.69
N VAL A 92 -13.32 -33.32 20.40
CA VAL A 92 -14.06 -32.16 20.90
C VAL A 92 -13.25 -31.42 21.97
N SER A 93 -12.61 -32.14 22.90
CA SER A 93 -11.77 -31.51 23.93
C SER A 93 -10.48 -30.93 23.38
N GLY A 94 -9.83 -31.59 22.41
CA GLY A 94 -8.66 -31.05 21.72
C GLY A 94 -8.97 -29.78 20.96
N PHE A 95 -10.11 -29.71 20.27
CA PHE A 95 -10.55 -28.48 19.60
C PHE A 95 -10.93 -27.39 20.60
N ALA A 96 -11.71 -27.71 21.64
CA ALA A 96 -12.08 -26.74 22.67
C ALA A 96 -10.83 -26.15 23.35
N PHE A 97 -9.81 -26.98 23.59
CA PHE A 97 -8.52 -26.52 24.10
C PHE A 97 -7.80 -25.58 23.12
N LEU A 98 -7.72 -25.94 21.84
CA LEU A 98 -7.11 -25.08 20.81
C LEU A 98 -7.85 -23.75 20.62
N PHE A 99 -9.18 -23.74 20.78
CA PHE A 99 -10.04 -22.56 20.59
C PHE A 99 -10.09 -21.64 21.82
N LEU A 100 -9.96 -22.20 23.03
CA LEU A 100 -9.90 -21.45 24.29
C LEU A 100 -8.51 -20.88 24.58
N LEU A 101 -7.51 -21.14 23.74
CA LEU A 101 -6.22 -20.51 23.88
C LEU A 101 -6.33 -19.02 23.54
N PRO A 102 -5.88 -18.13 24.44
CA PRO A 102 -6.01 -16.69 24.27
C PRO A 102 -4.95 -16.23 23.26
N SER A 103 -5.27 -16.29 21.97
CA SER A 103 -4.33 -15.86 20.91
C SER A 103 -4.99 -15.13 19.75
N VAL A 104 -6.28 -14.82 19.83
CA VAL A 104 -6.97 -14.03 18.80
C VAL A 104 -7.18 -12.61 19.33
N PRO A 105 -6.49 -11.59 18.79
CA PRO A 105 -6.70 -10.18 19.14
C PRO A 105 -8.18 -9.78 19.02
N TRP A 106 -8.57 -8.74 19.76
CA TRP A 106 -9.95 -8.25 19.87
C TRP A 106 -10.63 -7.98 18.51
N GLU A 107 -9.86 -7.51 17.53
CA GLU A 107 -10.29 -7.16 16.16
C GLU A 107 -10.88 -8.36 15.38
N TYR A 108 -10.53 -9.60 15.73
CA TYR A 108 -10.96 -10.81 15.01
C TYR A 108 -12.15 -11.52 15.69
N ARG A 109 -12.90 -10.84 16.58
CA ARG A 109 -14.07 -11.44 17.26
C ARG A 109 -15.24 -11.78 16.34
N ALA A 110 -15.42 -11.04 15.23
CA ALA A 110 -16.37 -11.42 14.18
C ALA A 110 -16.01 -12.77 13.54
N ASP A 111 -14.73 -13.12 13.53
CA ASP A 111 -14.25 -14.43 13.06
C ASP A 111 -14.44 -15.53 14.11
N GLN A 112 -14.61 -15.20 15.39
CA GLN A 112 -14.92 -16.19 16.42
C GLN A 112 -16.31 -16.81 16.21
N ALA A 113 -17.32 -16.02 15.84
CA ALA A 113 -18.66 -16.54 15.52
C ALA A 113 -18.61 -17.45 14.28
N THR A 114 -17.87 -17.05 13.26
CA THR A 114 -17.63 -17.86 12.05
C THR A 114 -16.87 -19.14 12.37
N ALA A 115 -15.85 -19.08 13.24
CA ALA A 115 -15.10 -20.25 13.70
C ALA A 115 -15.94 -21.19 14.57
N ILE A 116 -16.81 -20.66 15.45
CA ILE A 116 -17.79 -21.43 16.22
C ILE A 116 -18.78 -22.11 15.28
N PHE A 117 -19.28 -21.40 14.26
CA PHE A 117 -20.18 -21.96 13.26
C PHE A 117 -19.51 -23.08 12.45
N ILE A 118 -18.28 -22.86 11.96
CA ILE A 118 -17.47 -23.87 11.28
C ILE A 118 -17.17 -25.05 12.21
N PHE A 119 -16.95 -24.83 13.49
CA PHE A 119 -16.77 -25.92 14.45
C PHE A 119 -18.05 -26.71 14.66
N ALA A 120 -19.18 -26.04 14.91
CA ALA A 120 -20.46 -26.67 15.15
C ALA A 120 -20.88 -27.53 13.94
N ILE A 121 -20.73 -27.01 12.73
CA ILE A 121 -21.03 -27.77 11.51
C ILE A 121 -20.10 -28.99 11.40
N ASN A 122 -18.81 -28.86 11.72
CA ASN A 122 -17.85 -29.97 11.70
C ASN A 122 -18.13 -31.04 12.78
N VAL A 123 -18.58 -30.66 13.97
CA VAL A 123 -19.02 -31.60 15.02
C VAL A 123 -20.26 -32.37 14.56
N VAL A 124 -21.22 -31.69 13.96
CA VAL A 124 -22.42 -32.32 13.36
C VAL A 124 -22.02 -33.26 12.22
N PHE A 125 -21.10 -32.85 11.33
CA PHE A 125 -20.57 -33.71 10.27
C PHE A 125 -19.91 -34.97 10.82
N PHE A 126 -19.08 -34.84 11.87
CA PHE A 126 -18.38 -35.98 12.46
C PHE A 126 -19.31 -36.89 13.27
N PHE A 127 -20.36 -36.34 13.89
CA PHE A 127 -21.42 -37.11 14.52
C PHE A 127 -22.21 -37.93 13.49
N ILE A 128 -22.64 -37.28 12.41
CA ILE A 128 -23.31 -37.93 11.28
C ILE A 128 -22.40 -39.05 10.75
N PHE A 129 -21.12 -38.76 10.45
CA PHE A 129 -20.14 -39.76 10.03
C PHE A 129 -20.13 -41.00 10.93
N SER A 130 -20.05 -40.81 12.25
CA SER A 130 -19.99 -41.91 13.22
C SER A 130 -21.26 -42.77 13.21
N VAL A 131 -22.44 -42.14 13.12
CA VAL A 131 -23.74 -42.84 13.02
C VAL A 131 -23.83 -43.63 11.70
N LEU A 132 -23.43 -43.00 10.58
CA LEU A 132 -23.48 -43.61 9.26
C LEU A 132 -22.54 -44.84 9.13
N LEU A 133 -21.39 -44.81 9.81
CA LEU A 133 -20.48 -45.97 9.91
C LEU A 133 -21.10 -47.15 10.67
N GLU A 134 -21.83 -46.89 11.75
CA GLU A 134 -22.50 -47.93 12.54
C GLU A 134 -23.65 -48.61 11.76
N MET A 135 -24.34 -47.84 10.91
CA MET A 135 -25.51 -48.33 10.18
C MET A 135 -25.19 -49.33 9.06
N LYS A 136 -23.91 -49.60 8.73
CA LYS A 136 -23.41 -50.47 7.63
C LYS A 136 -24.04 -50.23 6.24
N LYS A 137 -24.87 -49.20 6.09
CA LYS A 137 -25.71 -48.92 4.91
C LYS A 137 -25.08 -47.92 3.95
N ILE A 138 -23.92 -47.36 4.29
CA ILE A 138 -23.32 -46.27 3.52
C ILE A 138 -22.02 -46.72 2.87
N LYS A 139 -22.04 -46.61 1.54
CA LYS A 139 -20.88 -46.84 0.68
C LYS A 139 -19.89 -45.68 0.87
N PRO A 140 -18.56 -45.89 0.68
CA PRO A 140 -17.54 -44.84 0.70
C PRO A 140 -17.89 -43.57 -0.09
N VAL A 141 -18.76 -43.72 -1.11
CA VAL A 141 -19.34 -42.64 -1.92
C VAL A 141 -20.11 -41.60 -1.10
N GLY A 142 -20.91 -42.00 -0.10
CA GLY A 142 -21.66 -41.04 0.74
C GLY A 142 -20.75 -40.26 1.68
N LEU A 143 -19.66 -40.88 2.14
CA LEU A 143 -18.62 -40.24 2.95
C LEU A 143 -17.81 -39.23 2.14
N LEU A 144 -17.47 -39.62 0.90
CA LEU A 144 -16.82 -38.73 -0.05
C LEU A 144 -17.71 -37.51 -0.36
N LEU A 145 -19.00 -37.72 -0.59
CA LEU A 145 -19.95 -36.62 -0.84
C LEU A 145 -20.02 -35.64 0.34
N LEU A 146 -20.09 -36.15 1.57
CA LEU A 146 -20.10 -35.32 2.77
C LEU A 146 -18.79 -34.53 2.94
N LEU A 147 -17.64 -35.14 2.67
CA LEU A 147 -16.34 -34.47 2.68
C LEU A 147 -16.28 -33.35 1.63
N VAL A 148 -16.76 -33.62 0.41
CA VAL A 148 -16.82 -32.62 -0.67
C VAL A 148 -17.70 -31.44 -0.25
N ILE A 149 -18.82 -31.67 0.43
CA ILE A 149 -19.70 -30.60 0.93
C ILE A 149 -18.99 -29.77 2.02
N GLU A 150 -18.29 -30.39 2.99
CA GLU A 150 -17.55 -29.64 4.01
C GLU A 150 -16.44 -28.79 3.39
N LEU A 151 -15.66 -29.38 2.48
CA LEU A 151 -14.61 -28.66 1.77
C LEU A 151 -15.17 -27.51 0.94
N PHE A 152 -16.32 -27.70 0.27
CA PHE A 152 -16.97 -26.65 -0.50
C PHE A 152 -17.37 -25.46 0.40
N ILE A 153 -18.05 -25.73 1.53
CA ILE A 153 -18.46 -24.70 2.49
C ILE A 153 -17.24 -23.97 3.06
N ASN A 154 -16.19 -24.72 3.43
CA ASN A 154 -14.96 -24.18 4.00
C ASN A 154 -14.23 -23.28 2.99
N SER A 155 -14.02 -23.77 1.76
CA SER A 155 -13.40 -23.00 0.68
C SER A 155 -14.19 -21.75 0.32
N THR A 156 -15.53 -21.82 0.28
CA THR A 156 -16.38 -20.66 -0.03
C THR A 156 -16.27 -19.58 1.04
N ASN A 157 -16.26 -19.98 2.33
CA ASN A 157 -16.08 -19.04 3.43
C ASN A 157 -14.67 -18.42 3.44
N ILE A 158 -13.63 -19.23 3.21
CA ILE A 158 -12.24 -18.73 3.11
C ILE A 158 -12.15 -17.73 1.96
N GLN A 159 -12.64 -18.08 0.77
CA GLN A 159 -12.58 -17.22 -0.39
C GLN A 159 -13.33 -15.91 -0.16
N ARG A 160 -14.55 -15.95 0.36
CA ARG A 160 -15.32 -14.75 0.70
C ARG A 160 -14.62 -13.87 1.74
N ASN A 161 -13.99 -14.48 2.75
CA ASN A 161 -13.26 -13.74 3.77
C ASN A 161 -11.97 -13.14 3.22
N LEU A 162 -11.26 -13.86 2.33
CA LEU A 162 -10.10 -13.34 1.62
C LEU A 162 -10.50 -12.17 0.70
N ASP A 163 -11.60 -12.30 -0.06
CA ASP A 163 -12.11 -11.22 -0.91
C ASP A 163 -12.53 -9.99 -0.07
N ARG A 164 -13.08 -10.20 1.13
CA ARG A 164 -13.40 -9.12 2.06
C ARG A 164 -12.14 -8.50 2.68
N PHE A 165 -11.13 -9.31 3.01
CA PHE A 165 -9.91 -8.85 3.66
C PHE A 165 -8.95 -8.15 2.71
N ALA A 166 -8.82 -8.67 1.49
CA ALA A 166 -7.91 -8.14 0.49
C ALA A 166 -8.52 -7.02 -0.35
N GLU A 167 -9.84 -6.79 -0.23
CA GLU A 167 -10.56 -5.70 -0.87
C GLU A 167 -10.33 -5.55 -2.39
N TYR A 168 -10.08 -6.68 -3.08
CA TYR A 168 -9.78 -6.66 -4.51
C TYR A 168 -10.91 -6.00 -5.33
N ALA A 169 -10.48 -5.35 -6.42
CA ALA A 169 -11.31 -5.10 -7.59
C ALA A 169 -12.10 -6.35 -7.96
N ASP A 170 -13.37 -6.21 -8.36
CA ASP A 170 -13.94 -7.29 -9.16
C ASP A 170 -13.27 -7.32 -10.55
N TYR A 171 -13.33 -8.49 -11.19
CA TYR A 171 -12.66 -8.69 -12.46
C TYR A 171 -13.12 -7.69 -13.52
N ASP A 172 -14.42 -7.39 -13.56
CA ASP A 172 -14.99 -6.46 -14.54
C ASP A 172 -14.54 -5.02 -14.30
N GLY A 173 -14.50 -4.56 -13.04
CA GLY A 173 -13.97 -3.25 -12.66
C GLY A 173 -12.49 -3.13 -13.00
N TRP A 174 -11.69 -4.19 -12.77
CA TRP A 174 -10.29 -4.23 -13.16
C TRP A 174 -10.12 -4.12 -14.68
N VAL A 175 -10.83 -4.95 -15.47
CA VAL A 175 -10.78 -4.90 -16.94
C VAL A 175 -11.22 -3.53 -17.45
N ASN A 176 -12.28 -2.96 -16.88
CA ASN A 176 -12.76 -1.63 -17.27
C ASN A 176 -11.69 -0.56 -17.02
N ARG A 177 -11.08 -0.55 -15.82
CA ARG A 177 -10.00 0.40 -15.48
C ARG A 177 -8.81 0.28 -16.41
N GLN A 178 -8.35 -0.95 -16.67
CA GLN A 178 -7.28 -1.21 -17.64
C GLN A 178 -7.63 -0.61 -19.00
N ASN A 179 -8.82 -0.94 -19.53
CA ASN A 179 -9.26 -0.44 -20.84
C ASN A 179 -9.36 1.10 -20.88
N GLN A 180 -9.84 1.74 -19.80
CA GLN A 180 -9.91 3.20 -19.72
C GLN A 180 -8.52 3.85 -19.76
N ILE A 181 -7.57 3.33 -18.98
CA ILE A 181 -6.19 3.83 -18.93
C ILE A 181 -5.51 3.61 -20.29
N GLU A 182 -5.59 2.40 -20.85
CA GLU A 182 -5.00 2.11 -22.16
C GLU A 182 -5.59 3.01 -23.26
N THR A 183 -6.91 3.21 -23.25
CA THR A 183 -7.60 4.08 -24.21
C THR A 183 -7.14 5.52 -24.07
N ILE A 184 -7.22 6.10 -22.87
CA ILE A 184 -6.91 7.52 -22.65
C ILE A 184 -5.44 7.83 -22.95
N VAL A 185 -4.53 6.91 -22.63
CA VAL A 185 -3.11 7.05 -22.94
C VAL A 185 -2.89 6.93 -24.45
N SER A 186 -3.48 5.93 -25.11
CA SER A 186 -3.32 5.73 -26.56
C SER A 186 -3.83 6.92 -27.39
N GLU A 187 -4.88 7.60 -26.92
CA GLU A 187 -5.47 8.76 -27.60
C GLU A 187 -4.66 10.06 -27.42
N ASN A 188 -3.88 10.19 -26.34
CA ASN A 188 -3.23 11.45 -25.97
C ASN A 188 -1.69 11.45 -26.06
N ARG A 189 -1.09 10.27 -26.04
CA ARG A 189 0.37 10.05 -26.05
C ARG A 189 1.03 10.62 -27.31
N SER A 190 2.22 11.22 -27.14
CA SER A 190 3.02 11.70 -28.26
C SER A 190 3.47 10.54 -29.14
N GLN A 191 3.26 10.66 -30.45
CA GLN A 191 3.74 9.66 -31.42
C GLN A 191 5.18 9.94 -31.87
N GLU A 192 5.62 11.19 -31.78
CA GLU A 192 6.94 11.63 -32.22
C GLU A 192 7.97 11.50 -31.11
N GLU A 193 7.62 11.91 -29.89
CA GLU A 193 8.53 11.92 -28.73
C GLU A 193 7.83 11.35 -27.49
N PRO A 194 7.68 10.01 -27.37
CA PRO A 194 6.98 9.39 -26.26
C PRO A 194 7.78 9.51 -24.95
N GLY A 195 7.27 10.29 -24.01
CA GLY A 195 7.78 10.39 -22.64
C GLY A 195 7.29 9.27 -21.71
N ARG A 196 7.40 9.53 -20.40
CA ARG A 196 6.84 8.67 -19.35
C ARG A 196 5.42 9.11 -19.00
N ILE A 197 4.58 8.17 -18.58
CA ILE A 197 3.20 8.39 -18.13
C ILE A 197 3.16 8.17 -16.62
N ALA A 198 2.68 9.18 -15.90
CA ALA A 198 2.49 9.11 -14.46
C ALA A 198 1.04 8.74 -14.13
N LEU A 199 0.84 7.69 -13.34
CA LEU A 199 -0.49 7.23 -12.90
C LEU A 199 -0.79 7.79 -11.51
N ARG A 200 -1.31 9.02 -11.47
CA ARG A 200 -1.70 9.72 -10.23
C ARG A 200 -3.11 9.36 -9.81
N THR A 201 -3.33 8.06 -9.67
CA THR A 201 -4.58 7.50 -9.20
C THR A 201 -4.31 6.64 -7.97
N GLU A 202 -5.37 6.08 -7.41
CA GLU A 202 -5.22 4.91 -6.56
C GLU A 202 -4.45 3.84 -7.35
N THR A 203 -3.28 3.41 -6.85
CA THR A 203 -2.49 2.35 -7.51
C THR A 203 -3.23 1.04 -7.50
N LEU A 204 -2.84 0.06 -8.34
CA LEU A 204 -3.32 -1.33 -8.43
C LEU A 204 -2.38 -2.37 -7.83
N THR A 205 -1.07 -2.18 -7.99
CA THR A 205 -0.08 -3.22 -7.69
C THR A 205 1.24 -2.67 -7.16
N GLY A 206 1.40 -1.34 -7.10
CA GLY A 206 2.69 -0.68 -6.86
C GLY A 206 3.72 -0.94 -7.96
N ASN A 207 3.25 -1.38 -9.13
CA ASN A 207 4.01 -1.60 -10.37
C ASN A 207 3.11 -1.33 -11.58
N ASP A 208 2.23 -0.33 -11.45
CA ASP A 208 1.13 -0.12 -12.38
C ASP A 208 1.57 0.15 -13.82
N PRO A 209 2.63 0.93 -14.08
CA PRO A 209 3.16 1.10 -15.42
C PRO A 209 3.51 -0.25 -16.07
N ALA A 210 4.17 -1.15 -15.34
CA ALA A 210 4.51 -2.48 -15.84
C ALA A 210 3.26 -3.34 -16.07
N LEU A 211 2.25 -3.24 -15.20
CA LEU A 211 0.97 -3.96 -15.35
C LEU A 211 0.27 -3.58 -16.67
N PHE A 212 0.32 -2.31 -17.05
CA PHE A 212 -0.35 -1.78 -18.23
C PHE A 212 0.57 -1.64 -19.47
N GLY A 213 1.82 -2.11 -19.38
CA GLY A 213 2.77 -2.01 -20.50
C GLY A 213 3.16 -0.58 -20.87
N MET A 214 3.17 0.34 -19.91
CA MET A 214 3.51 1.75 -20.08
C MET A 214 4.86 2.08 -19.43
N GLU A 215 5.55 3.10 -19.96
CA GLU A 215 6.73 3.65 -19.30
C GLU A 215 6.32 4.64 -18.21
N GLY A 216 6.47 4.29 -16.94
CA GLY A 216 6.28 5.16 -15.77
C GLY A 216 7.43 5.01 -14.77
N ILE A 217 7.36 5.67 -13.61
CA ILE A 217 8.37 5.51 -12.55
C ILE A 217 7.83 4.75 -11.33
N ASP A 218 6.53 4.49 -11.27
CA ASP A 218 5.93 3.66 -10.24
C ASP A 218 6.44 2.21 -10.33
N PHE A 219 7.11 1.76 -9.27
CA PHE A 219 7.61 0.39 -9.14
C PHE A 219 7.79 -0.01 -7.68
N TYR A 220 7.71 -1.32 -7.42
CA TYR A 220 8.06 -1.97 -6.16
C TYR A 220 8.97 -3.16 -6.46
N SER A 221 10.13 -3.22 -5.82
CA SER A 221 10.99 -4.40 -5.85
C SER A 221 11.75 -4.56 -4.55
N SER A 222 11.70 -5.76 -3.95
CA SER A 222 12.53 -6.07 -2.77
C SER A 222 14.03 -6.12 -3.08
N LEU A 223 14.41 -6.05 -4.37
CA LEU A 223 15.79 -5.91 -4.85
C LEU A 223 16.06 -4.52 -5.44
N ALA A 224 15.16 -3.56 -5.23
CA ALA A 224 15.33 -2.19 -5.69
C ALA A 224 16.62 -1.58 -5.13
N ASN A 225 17.23 -0.70 -5.91
CA ASN A 225 18.35 0.09 -5.42
C ASN A 225 17.81 1.22 -4.54
N SER A 226 18.06 1.12 -3.23
CA SER A 226 17.62 2.12 -2.25
C SER A 226 18.08 3.54 -2.57
N LYS A 227 19.22 3.73 -3.25
CA LYS A 227 19.69 5.05 -3.67
C LYS A 227 18.81 5.67 -4.74
N VAL A 228 18.26 4.86 -5.65
CA VAL A 228 17.32 5.34 -6.68
C VAL A 228 16.00 5.72 -6.03
N ALA A 229 15.48 4.86 -5.15
CA ALA A 229 14.25 5.15 -4.40
C ALA A 229 14.40 6.42 -3.53
N GLY A 230 15.50 6.55 -2.78
CA GLY A 230 15.76 7.74 -1.96
C GLY A 230 16.00 9.02 -2.78
N MET A 231 16.65 8.92 -3.95
CA MET A 231 16.78 10.07 -4.86
C MET A 231 15.40 10.54 -5.35
N LEU A 232 14.55 9.62 -5.79
CA LEU A 232 13.19 9.95 -6.24
C LEU A 232 12.34 10.48 -5.08
N GLN A 233 12.52 9.96 -3.87
CA GLN A 233 11.91 10.51 -2.67
C GLN A 233 12.32 11.97 -2.44
N ASN A 234 13.61 12.28 -2.52
CA ASN A 234 14.11 13.65 -2.39
C ASN A 234 13.65 14.57 -3.54
N MET A 235 13.36 14.02 -4.72
CA MET A 235 12.71 14.75 -5.82
C MET A 235 11.19 14.97 -5.56
N GLY A 236 10.64 14.40 -4.50
CA GLY A 236 9.26 14.59 -4.07
C GLY A 236 8.30 13.46 -4.41
N TYR A 237 8.79 12.34 -4.93
CA TYR A 237 7.93 11.16 -5.10
C TYR A 237 7.74 10.43 -3.77
N PHE A 238 6.60 9.76 -3.57
CA PHE A 238 6.35 9.05 -2.31
C PHE A 238 6.75 7.56 -2.36
N HIS A 239 6.66 6.91 -1.20
CA HIS A 239 6.75 5.46 -1.01
C HIS A 239 5.38 4.92 -0.55
N TYR A 240 4.98 3.71 -0.97
CA TYR A 240 3.72 3.09 -0.56
C TYR A 240 3.85 2.19 0.67
N MET A 241 4.85 1.32 0.70
CA MET A 241 4.84 0.14 1.58
C MET A 241 6.01 0.06 2.54
N ALA A 242 7.20 0.42 2.07
CA ALA A 242 8.42 0.26 2.84
C ALA A 242 9.47 1.23 2.32
N GLU A 243 9.97 2.08 3.23
CA GLU A 243 11.06 3.01 2.94
C GLU A 243 12.15 2.30 2.12
N ASN A 244 12.46 2.87 0.94
CA ASN A 244 13.54 2.46 0.03
C ASN A 244 13.29 1.32 -0.98
N TYR A 245 12.12 0.66 -1.00
CA TYR A 245 11.89 -0.49 -1.92
C TYR A 245 10.89 -0.22 -3.04
N ASP A 246 10.22 0.91 -2.99
CA ASP A 246 9.22 1.33 -3.96
C ASP A 246 9.30 2.82 -4.24
N VAL A 247 8.68 3.23 -5.34
CA VAL A 247 8.43 4.63 -5.68
C VAL A 247 7.05 4.70 -6.31
N THR A 248 6.35 5.79 -6.05
CA THR A 248 5.10 6.14 -6.75
C THR A 248 5.26 7.36 -7.63
N ASP A 249 4.46 7.42 -8.69
CA ASP A 249 4.26 8.62 -9.51
C ASP A 249 3.55 9.78 -8.74
N ASN A 250 3.04 9.52 -7.53
CA ASN A 250 2.44 10.53 -6.66
C ASN A 250 3.50 11.37 -5.93
N GLY A 251 3.14 12.63 -5.65
CA GLY A 251 4.01 13.60 -4.98
C GLY A 251 4.91 14.41 -5.91
N GLY A 252 5.07 13.99 -7.17
CA GLY A 252 5.90 14.71 -8.16
C GLY A 252 5.60 16.20 -8.24
N THR A 253 6.66 17.01 -8.24
CA THR A 253 6.59 18.46 -8.48
C THR A 253 6.68 18.75 -9.98
N LEU A 254 6.31 19.96 -10.39
CA LEU A 254 6.45 20.36 -11.80
C LEU A 254 7.89 20.20 -12.31
N LEU A 255 8.87 20.58 -11.49
CA LEU A 255 10.28 20.43 -11.83
C LEU A 255 10.69 18.95 -11.94
N SER A 256 10.34 18.12 -10.95
CA SER A 256 10.71 16.71 -10.94
C SER A 256 10.08 15.93 -12.09
N ASP A 257 8.82 16.20 -12.39
CA ASP A 257 8.12 15.62 -13.55
C ASP A 257 8.79 16.03 -14.86
N ALA A 258 9.21 17.30 -14.97
CA ALA A 258 9.89 17.80 -16.14
C ALA A 258 11.24 17.09 -16.35
N LEU A 259 12.05 16.97 -15.29
CA LEU A 259 13.35 16.29 -15.32
C LEU A 259 13.24 14.79 -15.64
N LEU A 260 12.19 14.12 -15.17
CA LEU A 260 11.93 12.72 -15.47
C LEU A 260 11.19 12.52 -16.80
N GLY A 261 10.88 13.58 -17.55
CA GLY A 261 10.25 13.48 -18.85
C GLY A 261 8.85 12.88 -18.79
N MET A 262 8.06 13.27 -17.80
CA MET A 262 6.64 12.90 -17.73
C MET A 262 5.88 13.64 -18.83
N GLU A 263 5.40 12.96 -19.87
CA GLU A 263 4.63 13.58 -20.96
C GLU A 263 3.12 13.65 -20.66
N GLY A 264 2.68 12.89 -19.67
CA GLY A 264 1.27 12.62 -19.44
C GLY A 264 1.00 12.20 -18.02
N LEU A 265 -0.08 12.76 -17.45
CA LEU A 265 -0.55 12.47 -16.11
C LEU A 265 -1.98 11.94 -16.23
N VAL A 266 -2.21 10.70 -15.82
CA VAL A 266 -3.54 10.10 -15.74
C VAL A 266 -4.01 10.20 -14.29
N MET A 267 -5.19 10.79 -14.08
CA MET A 267 -5.74 11.04 -12.75
C MET A 267 -7.27 10.97 -12.75
N ASN A 268 -7.86 10.94 -11.56
CA ASN A 268 -9.30 11.08 -11.40
C ASN A 268 -9.70 12.57 -11.53
N GLU A 269 -10.85 12.87 -12.16
CA GLU A 269 -11.37 14.22 -12.29
C GLU A 269 -11.60 14.89 -10.92
N SER A 270 -11.24 16.17 -10.79
CA SER A 270 -11.37 16.95 -9.55
C SER A 270 -12.40 18.08 -9.71
N PRO A 271 -13.29 18.31 -8.72
CA PRO A 271 -14.26 19.40 -8.77
C PRO A 271 -13.62 20.79 -8.64
N ILE A 272 -12.41 20.86 -8.07
CA ILE A 272 -11.55 22.05 -8.16
C ILE A 272 -10.61 21.79 -9.33
N ARG A 273 -10.88 22.48 -10.45
CA ARG A 273 -10.04 22.44 -11.64
C ARG A 273 -8.75 23.21 -11.35
N THR A 274 -7.63 22.51 -11.32
CA THR A 274 -6.30 23.10 -11.45
C THR A 274 -5.94 23.01 -12.93
N MET A 275 -5.64 24.13 -13.58
CA MET A 275 -5.56 24.18 -15.04
C MET A 275 -4.25 23.60 -15.58
N THR A 276 -3.21 23.54 -14.75
CA THR A 276 -1.83 23.31 -15.23
C THR A 276 -1.11 22.11 -14.59
N THR A 277 -1.53 21.56 -13.44
CA THR A 277 -0.98 20.29 -12.87
C THR A 277 -2.00 19.58 -11.96
N PRO A 278 -2.05 18.23 -11.93
CA PRO A 278 -2.82 17.49 -10.95
C PRO A 278 -2.46 17.89 -9.52
N PRO A 279 -3.46 18.01 -8.63
CA PRO A 279 -3.20 17.96 -7.20
C PRO A 279 -2.51 16.65 -6.86
N SER A 280 -1.47 16.68 -6.03
CA SER A 280 -0.89 15.48 -5.45
C SER A 280 -1.99 14.78 -4.66
N VAL A 281 -2.21 13.50 -4.93
CA VAL A 281 -2.99 12.64 -4.05
C VAL A 281 -1.99 12.03 -3.08
N PHE A 282 -2.35 11.92 -1.79
CA PHE A 282 -1.58 11.06 -0.90
C PHE A 282 -1.49 9.66 -1.53
N PRO A 283 -0.38 8.95 -1.36
CA PRO A 283 -0.23 7.62 -1.95
C PRO A 283 -1.34 6.74 -1.39
N MET A 284 -2.39 6.50 -2.16
CA MET A 284 -3.53 5.75 -1.67
C MET A 284 -3.23 4.27 -1.77
N ARG A 285 -3.26 3.61 -0.62
CA ARG A 285 -3.18 2.15 -0.54
C ARG A 285 -4.57 1.60 -0.72
N HIS A 286 -4.74 0.76 -1.73
CA HIS A 286 -5.83 -0.20 -1.92
C HIS A 286 -6.84 -0.33 -0.78
N GLN A 287 -7.95 0.37 -0.90
CA GLN A 287 -9.22 -0.07 -0.31
C GLN A 287 -10.33 0.22 -1.32
N GLY A 288 -10.77 -0.84 -2.00
CA GLY A 288 -11.62 -0.75 -3.17
C GLY A 288 -13.02 -0.24 -2.84
N ASP A 289 -13.25 1.06 -2.98
CA ASP A 289 -14.59 1.52 -3.33
C ASP A 289 -14.85 1.24 -4.82
N ARG A 290 -15.51 0.11 -5.01
CA ARG A 290 -15.93 -0.54 -6.27
C ARG A 290 -16.81 0.33 -7.18
N SER A 291 -17.19 1.54 -6.75
CA SER A 291 -18.11 2.43 -7.46
C SER A 291 -17.48 3.71 -8.02
N VAL A 292 -16.19 3.98 -7.75
CA VAL A 292 -15.56 5.30 -7.96
C VAL A 292 -14.57 5.34 -9.14
N TRP A 293 -14.54 4.31 -9.98
CA TRP A 293 -13.59 4.21 -11.10
C TRP A 293 -14.14 4.73 -12.42
N ASN A 294 -14.82 5.87 -12.36
CA ASN A 294 -15.26 6.60 -13.53
C ASN A 294 -14.60 7.99 -13.49
N ASP A 295 -14.48 8.63 -14.65
CA ASP A 295 -13.98 10.00 -14.80
C ASP A 295 -12.44 10.13 -14.70
N LEU A 296 -11.71 9.29 -15.45
CA LEU A 296 -10.30 9.51 -15.71
C LEU A 296 -10.09 10.68 -16.67
N VAL A 297 -9.08 11.49 -16.38
CA VAL A 297 -8.61 12.55 -17.27
C VAL A 297 -7.12 12.39 -17.54
N TYR A 298 -6.73 12.72 -18.76
CA TYR A 298 -5.34 12.83 -19.17
C TYR A 298 -4.96 14.30 -19.21
N GLN A 299 -3.86 14.64 -18.55
CA GLN A 299 -3.31 15.98 -18.58
C GLN A 299 -1.88 15.96 -19.11
N LYS A 300 -1.62 16.82 -20.09
CA LYS A 300 -0.26 17.14 -20.51
C LYS A 300 0.36 18.10 -19.49
N PRO A 301 1.50 17.78 -18.87
CA PRO A 301 2.22 18.75 -18.07
C PRO A 301 2.70 19.88 -18.98
N PRO A 302 2.85 21.11 -18.46
CA PRO A 302 3.19 22.26 -19.27
C PRO A 302 4.64 22.22 -19.77
N ILE A 303 5.49 21.40 -19.17
CA ILE A 303 6.92 21.24 -19.49
C ILE A 303 7.32 19.78 -19.21
N TYR A 304 8.06 19.16 -20.12
CA TYR A 304 8.77 17.90 -19.90
C TYR A 304 10.02 17.83 -20.75
N LEU A 305 11.07 17.20 -20.24
CA LEU A 305 12.32 16.95 -20.97
C LEU A 305 12.26 15.61 -21.72
N SER A 306 13.15 15.47 -22.70
CA SER A 306 13.39 14.20 -23.37
C SER A 306 13.96 13.16 -22.40
N ARG A 307 13.92 11.88 -22.77
CA ARG A 307 14.40 10.77 -21.92
C ARG A 307 15.90 10.87 -21.61
N ALA A 308 16.66 11.56 -22.44
CA ALA A 308 18.07 11.87 -22.24
C ALA A 308 18.35 13.30 -22.70
N PHE A 309 19.15 14.04 -21.92
CA PHE A 309 19.57 15.39 -22.25
C PHE A 309 20.97 15.63 -21.69
N GLY A 310 21.70 16.56 -22.29
CA GLY A 310 23.01 17.00 -21.80
C GLY A 310 22.88 17.77 -20.50
N VAL A 311 23.82 17.55 -19.57
CA VAL A 311 23.91 18.25 -18.29
C VAL A 311 25.34 18.71 -18.06
N ASN A 312 25.53 19.69 -17.19
CA ASN A 312 26.85 20.15 -16.77
C ASN A 312 27.55 19.08 -15.90
N GLU A 313 28.87 18.98 -16.03
CA GLU A 313 29.70 18.04 -15.25
C GLU A 313 29.67 18.32 -13.73
N SER A 314 29.25 19.52 -13.30
CA SER A 314 29.07 19.85 -11.88
C SER A 314 28.16 18.89 -11.13
N VAL A 315 27.22 18.22 -11.79
CA VAL A 315 26.33 17.22 -11.19
C VAL A 315 27.08 16.04 -10.58
N VAL A 316 28.29 15.72 -11.06
CA VAL A 316 29.12 14.64 -10.52
C VAL A 316 29.53 14.90 -9.06
N PHE A 317 29.51 16.16 -8.63
CA PHE A 317 29.82 16.58 -7.26
C PHE A 317 28.57 16.82 -6.40
N PHE A 318 27.37 16.62 -6.94
CA PHE A 318 26.12 16.77 -6.20
C PHE A 318 26.05 15.74 -5.05
N GLN A 319 25.74 16.22 -3.85
CA GLN A 319 25.64 15.39 -2.65
C GLN A 319 24.19 15.37 -2.17
N PRO A 320 23.41 14.33 -2.52
CA PRO A 320 21.99 14.28 -2.19
C PRO A 320 21.73 14.26 -0.68
N ASP A 321 22.65 13.67 0.10
CA ASP A 321 22.53 13.49 1.55
C ASP A 321 22.69 14.81 2.35
N LEU A 322 23.09 15.92 1.72
CA LEU A 322 23.24 17.21 2.39
C LEU A 322 21.92 17.97 2.56
N TYR A 323 20.85 17.50 1.91
CA TYR A 323 19.55 18.15 1.93
C TYR A 323 18.63 17.34 2.85
N GLU A 324 18.23 17.94 3.98
CA GLU A 324 17.07 17.45 4.74
C GLU A 324 15.87 17.31 3.81
N TYR A 325 14.91 16.43 4.14
CA TYR A 325 13.77 16.15 3.27
C TYR A 325 12.95 17.42 2.99
N ASN A 326 13.25 18.05 1.86
CA ASN A 326 12.59 19.23 1.33
C ASN A 326 12.72 19.19 -0.21
N PRO A 327 11.73 18.60 -0.89
CA PRO A 327 11.79 18.40 -2.34
C PRO A 327 11.94 19.68 -3.16
N MET A 328 11.48 20.81 -2.63
CA MET A 328 11.65 22.12 -3.26
C MET A 328 13.12 22.52 -3.29
N ARG A 329 13.78 22.49 -2.12
CA ARG A 329 15.21 22.82 -1.99
C ARG A 329 16.10 21.84 -2.73
N TYR A 330 15.78 20.55 -2.64
CA TYR A 330 16.51 19.51 -3.36
C TYR A 330 16.39 19.69 -4.87
N GLY A 331 15.19 20.00 -5.36
CA GLY A 331 14.93 20.26 -6.78
C GLY A 331 15.74 21.43 -7.33
N ASP A 332 15.69 22.59 -6.68
CA ASP A 332 16.47 23.76 -7.10
C ASP A 332 17.98 23.50 -7.06
N ALA A 333 18.48 22.82 -6.02
CA ALA A 333 19.89 22.48 -5.89
C ALA A 333 20.37 21.46 -6.94
N LEU A 334 19.55 20.45 -7.24
CA LEU A 334 19.82 19.51 -8.32
C LEU A 334 19.85 20.25 -9.66
N LEU A 335 18.88 21.13 -9.89
CA LEU A 335 18.77 21.89 -11.12
C LEU A 335 19.98 22.82 -11.32
N GLU A 336 20.37 23.57 -10.29
CA GLU A 336 21.60 24.37 -10.28
C GLU A 336 22.84 23.52 -10.58
N SER A 337 22.89 22.28 -10.07
CA SER A 337 24.00 21.38 -10.31
C SER A 337 24.05 20.82 -11.74
N ILE A 338 22.92 20.61 -12.40
CA ILE A 338 22.87 20.12 -13.80
C ILE A 338 22.95 21.24 -14.83
N THR A 339 22.61 22.49 -14.49
CA THR A 339 22.74 23.65 -15.40
C THR A 339 24.01 24.47 -15.14
N ASN A 340 24.59 24.37 -13.94
CA ASN A 340 25.68 25.23 -13.45
C ASN A 340 25.30 26.72 -13.47
N THR A 341 24.03 27.02 -13.17
CA THR A 341 23.49 28.37 -13.03
C THR A 341 22.69 28.47 -11.75
N PRO A 342 22.72 29.60 -11.03
CA PRO A 342 21.84 29.80 -9.89
C PRO A 342 20.37 29.66 -10.30
N VAL A 343 19.60 28.88 -9.55
CA VAL A 343 18.18 28.62 -9.80
C VAL A 343 17.37 28.87 -8.53
N SER A 344 16.16 29.40 -8.70
CA SER A 344 15.17 29.56 -7.65
C SER A 344 13.80 29.39 -8.28
N THR A 345 13.30 28.15 -8.40
CA THR A 345 11.97 27.90 -8.98
C THR A 345 10.86 27.98 -7.95
N TYR A 346 11.19 27.98 -6.66
CA TYR A 346 10.22 28.07 -5.57
C TYR A 346 10.30 29.39 -4.82
N GLU A 347 9.13 29.95 -4.50
CA GLU A 347 8.99 31.12 -3.63
C GLU A 347 8.26 30.73 -2.34
N SER A 348 8.68 31.29 -1.20
CA SER A 348 7.96 31.08 0.06
C SER A 348 6.68 31.93 0.09
N VAL A 349 5.56 31.27 0.39
CA VAL A 349 4.25 31.91 0.54
C VAL A 349 4.00 32.15 2.02
N HIS A 350 3.75 33.41 2.37
CA HIS A 350 3.29 33.73 3.71
C HIS A 350 1.90 33.14 3.97
N TYR A 351 1.71 32.56 5.16
CA TYR A 351 0.46 31.99 5.59
C TYR A 351 0.20 32.32 7.06
N GLU A 352 -1.07 32.45 7.40
CA GLU A 352 -1.55 32.51 8.77
C GLU A 352 -2.15 31.16 9.15
N TRP A 353 -2.16 30.83 10.44
CA TRP A 353 -2.85 29.63 10.92
C TRP A 353 -3.71 29.90 12.14
N LYS A 354 -4.74 29.09 12.30
CA LYS A 354 -5.58 29.06 13.50
C LYS A 354 -5.87 27.62 13.93
N THR A 355 -6.03 27.44 15.23
CA THR A 355 -6.42 26.16 15.84
C THR A 355 -7.80 26.27 16.48
N GLU A 356 -8.66 25.30 16.24
CA GLU A 356 -10.00 25.21 16.84
C GLU A 356 -10.16 23.86 17.53
N ASN A 357 -10.63 23.85 18.78
CA ASN A 357 -10.83 22.63 19.57
C ASN A 357 -9.59 21.70 19.62
N ALA A 358 -8.39 22.27 19.49
CA ALA A 358 -7.13 21.56 19.51
C ALA A 358 -6.20 22.14 20.58
N HIS A 359 -5.66 21.27 21.43
CA HIS A 359 -4.56 21.59 22.32
C HIS A 359 -3.25 21.43 21.55
N GLU A 360 -2.45 22.49 21.47
CA GLU A 360 -1.16 22.52 20.80
C GLU A 360 -0.01 22.50 21.82
N TRP A 361 1.08 21.81 21.48
CA TRP A 361 2.33 21.89 22.24
C TRP A 361 3.54 21.67 21.33
N ALA A 362 4.63 22.36 21.62
CA ALA A 362 5.89 22.20 20.90
C ALA A 362 6.57 20.88 21.26
N LEU A 363 7.21 20.26 20.28
CA LEU A 363 8.13 19.14 20.45
C LEU A 363 9.55 19.65 20.26
N GLU A 364 10.51 19.17 21.07
CA GLU A 364 11.90 19.65 21.01
C GLU A 364 12.56 19.41 19.64
N GLU A 365 12.19 18.32 18.95
CA GLU A 365 12.80 17.91 17.67
C GLU A 365 11.82 17.86 16.48
N TYR A 366 10.50 17.95 16.71
CA TYR A 366 9.48 17.58 15.70
C TYR A 366 8.35 18.62 15.52
N GLY A 367 8.67 19.91 15.56
CA GLY A 367 7.69 20.98 15.36
C GLY A 367 6.60 21.01 16.43
N TYR A 368 5.34 20.84 16.03
CA TYR A 368 4.18 20.95 16.93
C TYR A 368 3.31 19.70 16.90
N ALA A 369 2.77 19.35 18.07
CA ALA A 369 1.80 18.30 18.25
C ALA A 369 0.44 18.86 18.68
N TYR A 370 -0.62 18.20 18.23
CA TYR A 370 -1.99 18.65 18.34
C TYR A 370 -2.89 17.51 18.80
N ARG A 371 -3.82 17.80 19.70
CA ARG A 371 -4.83 16.84 20.18
C ARG A 371 -6.17 17.50 20.39
N GLN A 372 -7.26 16.82 20.03
CA GLN A 372 -8.61 17.31 20.27
C GLN A 372 -8.85 17.59 21.77
N ILE A 373 -9.54 18.70 22.09
CA ILE A 373 -9.86 19.08 23.47
C ILE A 373 -11.15 18.39 23.93
N ASN A 374 -12.24 18.55 23.17
CA ASN A 374 -13.56 18.01 23.52
C ASN A 374 -13.90 16.78 22.68
N SER A 375 -14.17 15.65 23.35
CA SER A 375 -14.67 14.43 22.71
C SER A 375 -16.08 14.69 22.13
N GLY A 376 -16.23 14.63 20.81
CA GLY A 376 -17.51 14.86 20.10
C GLY A 376 -17.48 16.01 19.10
N THR A 377 -16.42 16.81 19.08
CA THR A 377 -16.11 17.75 17.99
C THR A 377 -14.67 17.48 17.55
N PRO A 378 -14.38 17.38 16.25
CA PRO A 378 -13.00 17.25 15.79
C PRO A 378 -12.14 18.45 16.17
N GLY A 379 -10.85 18.24 16.37
CA GLY A 379 -9.86 19.32 16.38
C GLY A 379 -9.60 19.79 14.95
N ARG A 380 -9.30 21.08 14.76
CA ARG A 380 -8.98 21.65 13.45
C ARG A 380 -7.76 22.56 13.51
N ILE A 381 -6.92 22.49 12.49
CA ILE A 381 -5.87 23.46 12.19
C ILE A 381 -6.17 23.98 10.79
N THR A 382 -6.36 25.28 10.63
CA THR A 382 -6.62 25.90 9.32
C THR A 382 -5.49 26.85 8.98
N LEU A 383 -4.84 26.59 7.85
CA LEU A 383 -3.91 27.48 7.17
C LEU A 383 -4.69 28.38 6.22
N GLN A 384 -4.32 29.65 6.16
CA GLN A 384 -4.85 30.62 5.21
C GLN A 384 -3.68 31.33 4.51
N PHE A 385 -3.74 31.36 3.18
CA PHE A 385 -2.80 32.10 2.33
C PHE A 385 -3.51 32.52 1.05
N ASP A 386 -2.90 33.45 0.32
CA ASP A 386 -3.45 33.93 -0.95
C ASP A 386 -2.89 33.14 -2.14
N GLY A 387 -3.74 32.91 -3.13
CA GLY A 387 -3.34 32.34 -4.42
C GLY A 387 -2.32 33.22 -5.16
N ARG A 388 -1.59 32.60 -6.10
CA ARG A 388 -0.45 33.20 -6.82
C ARG A 388 -0.67 33.36 -8.33
N GLY A 389 -1.91 33.20 -8.78
CA GLY A 389 -2.28 33.26 -10.18
C GLY A 389 -2.27 31.90 -10.87
N GLU A 390 -2.89 31.86 -12.04
CA GLU A 390 -2.92 30.68 -12.90
C GLU A 390 -1.50 30.31 -13.35
N GLY A 391 -1.14 29.03 -13.29
CA GLY A 391 0.22 28.56 -13.58
C GLY A 391 1.23 28.69 -12.43
N SER A 392 0.81 29.19 -11.26
CA SER A 392 1.62 29.23 -10.04
C SER A 392 1.14 28.19 -9.03
N MET A 393 1.76 27.00 -9.07
CA MET A 393 1.41 25.86 -8.22
C MET A 393 1.72 26.14 -6.76
N ILE A 394 0.79 25.82 -5.85
CA ILE A 394 1.01 25.89 -4.41
C ILE A 394 1.32 24.49 -3.87
N TYR A 395 2.37 24.44 -3.06
CA TYR A 395 2.78 23.25 -2.33
C TYR A 395 2.77 23.52 -0.83
N ILE A 396 2.19 22.61 -0.07
CA ILE A 396 2.29 22.62 1.39
C ILE A 396 3.33 21.59 1.75
N ASN A 397 4.44 22.04 2.33
CA ASN A 397 5.53 21.18 2.77
C ASN A 397 5.42 20.92 4.27
N PHE A 398 5.44 19.65 4.65
CA PHE A 398 5.72 19.21 6.01
C PHE A 398 6.92 18.27 5.90
N GLU A 399 7.98 18.55 6.64
CA GLU A 399 9.14 17.65 6.65
C GLU A 399 8.73 16.29 7.21
N THR A 400 7.84 16.28 8.20
CA THR A 400 7.22 15.06 8.71
C THR A 400 5.77 15.36 9.13
N LEU A 401 4.84 14.53 8.66
CA LEU A 401 3.46 14.48 9.13
C LEU A 401 3.23 13.13 9.82
N TYR A 402 2.93 13.15 11.12
CA TYR A 402 2.78 11.92 11.90
C TYR A 402 1.42 11.87 12.62
N LEU A 403 0.76 10.72 12.48
CA LEU A 403 -0.54 10.42 13.10
C LEU A 403 -0.35 9.33 14.14
N HIS A 404 -0.45 9.69 15.41
CA HIS A 404 -0.45 8.73 16.51
C HIS A 404 -1.89 8.36 16.89
N VAL A 405 -2.37 7.25 16.31
CA VAL A 405 -3.70 6.69 16.60
C VAL A 405 -3.74 6.16 18.03
N LYS A 406 -4.77 6.59 18.78
CA LYS A 406 -4.94 6.20 20.18
C LYS A 406 -6.25 5.48 20.44
N ASP A 407 -7.31 5.87 19.72
CA ASP A 407 -8.65 5.32 19.85
C ASP A 407 -9.01 4.50 18.60
N ASP A 408 -9.77 3.42 18.78
CA ASP A 408 -10.28 2.57 17.68
C ASP A 408 -11.17 3.37 16.72
N GLU A 409 -11.85 4.41 17.22
CA GLU A 409 -12.57 5.41 16.42
C GLU A 409 -11.70 6.67 16.30
N ASN A 410 -10.94 6.74 15.20
CA ASN A 410 -10.13 7.90 14.84
C ASN A 410 -10.54 8.45 13.47
N MET A 411 -10.13 9.67 13.20
CA MET A 411 -10.37 10.34 11.92
C MET A 411 -9.30 11.38 11.68
N PHE A 412 -8.81 11.46 10.46
CA PHE A 412 -8.08 12.60 9.92
C PHE A 412 -8.72 12.99 8.58
N LEU A 413 -8.73 14.27 8.27
CA LEU A 413 -9.21 14.79 7.00
C LEU A 413 -8.38 16.02 6.64
N LEU A 414 -7.93 16.06 5.39
CA LEU A 414 -7.35 17.26 4.81
C LEU A 414 -8.34 17.85 3.80
N MET A 415 -8.66 19.13 3.99
CA MET A 415 -9.58 19.83 3.09
C MET A 415 -8.98 21.11 2.57
N ILE A 416 -9.30 21.39 1.32
CA ILE A 416 -9.05 22.67 0.67
C ILE A 416 -10.39 23.36 0.44
N GLU A 417 -10.49 24.62 0.79
CA GLU A 417 -11.65 25.46 0.53
C GLU A 417 -11.24 26.75 -0.17
N GLN A 418 -11.98 27.08 -1.23
CA GLN A 418 -11.82 28.30 -2.00
C GLN A 418 -13.18 28.78 -2.49
N ASN A 419 -13.51 30.05 -2.26
CA ASN A 419 -14.77 30.68 -2.70
C ASN A 419 -16.04 29.87 -2.34
N GLY A 420 -16.02 29.18 -1.20
CA GLY A 420 -17.12 28.33 -0.72
C GLY A 420 -17.21 26.94 -1.38
N THR A 421 -16.35 26.62 -2.35
CA THR A 421 -16.17 25.26 -2.86
C THR A 421 -15.17 24.52 -1.98
N ARG A 422 -15.56 23.37 -1.44
CA ARG A 422 -14.70 22.51 -0.61
C ARG A 422 -14.34 21.25 -1.36
N ARG A 423 -13.05 20.89 -1.29
CA ARG A 423 -12.53 19.60 -1.73
C ARG A 423 -11.88 18.88 -0.57
N VAL A 424 -12.25 17.62 -0.38
CA VAL A 424 -11.55 16.73 0.54
C VAL A 424 -10.46 16.03 -0.24
N ILE A 425 -9.23 16.07 0.27
CA ILE A 425 -8.17 15.20 -0.20
C ILE A 425 -8.42 13.86 0.49
N LYS A 426 -8.83 12.85 -0.29
CA LYS A 426 -9.14 11.53 0.25
C LYS A 426 -7.92 10.95 0.96
N GLU A 427 -8.09 10.62 2.22
CA GLU A 427 -7.14 9.84 3.00
C GLU A 427 -7.47 8.34 2.82
N THR A 428 -6.44 7.50 2.73
CA THR A 428 -6.58 6.06 2.96
C THR A 428 -5.51 5.68 3.99
N ASP A 429 -5.95 5.29 5.19
CA ASP A 429 -5.23 4.58 6.25
C ASP A 429 -3.69 4.67 6.23
N PHE A 430 -3.13 5.87 6.45
CA PHE A 430 -1.67 6.07 6.43
C PHE A 430 -1.12 6.50 7.79
N PHE A 431 -0.06 5.82 8.24
CA PHE A 431 0.51 6.00 9.59
C PHE A 431 1.73 6.94 9.63
N PHE A 432 2.28 7.35 8.47
CA PHE A 432 3.47 8.20 8.39
C PHE A 432 3.70 8.68 6.95
N THR A 433 3.84 9.97 6.71
CA THR A 433 4.30 10.47 5.40
C THR A 433 5.35 11.58 5.56
N PHE A 434 6.52 11.37 4.96
CA PHE A 434 7.35 12.47 4.47
C PHE A 434 6.61 13.04 3.27
N SER A 435 5.96 14.18 3.39
CA SER A 435 5.16 14.65 2.26
C SER A 435 4.93 16.15 2.28
N HIS A 436 5.52 16.83 1.33
CA HIS A 436 4.86 17.95 0.70
C HIS A 436 3.61 17.49 -0.06
N LEU A 437 2.77 18.45 -0.45
CA LEU A 437 1.53 18.20 -1.17
C LEU A 437 1.31 19.33 -2.18
N ASN A 438 1.23 19.02 -3.46
CA ASN A 438 0.72 19.96 -4.47
C ASN A 438 -0.80 20.07 -4.34
N ILE A 439 -1.30 21.26 -4.04
CA ILE A 439 -2.73 21.51 -3.90
C ILE A 439 -3.35 22.15 -5.15
N GLY A 440 -2.53 22.65 -6.08
CA GLY A 440 -2.97 23.29 -7.31
C GLY A 440 -2.53 24.75 -7.47
N ASP A 441 -2.98 25.37 -8.55
CA ASP A 441 -2.92 26.81 -8.78
C ASP A 441 -4.25 27.49 -8.41
N TYR A 442 -4.16 28.72 -7.89
CA TYR A 442 -5.32 29.50 -7.45
C TYR A 442 -5.19 30.95 -7.92
N PRO A 443 -6.31 31.64 -8.26
CA PRO A 443 -6.29 33.04 -8.67
C PRO A 443 -5.55 33.92 -7.68
N GLU A 444 -4.85 34.90 -8.23
CA GLU A 444 -4.00 35.79 -7.45
C GLU A 444 -4.82 36.60 -6.43
N ASN A 445 -4.32 36.70 -5.20
CA ASN A 445 -4.95 37.45 -4.10
C ASN A 445 -6.33 36.91 -3.67
N GLU A 446 -6.71 35.70 -4.09
CA GLU A 446 -7.88 35.02 -3.55
C GLU A 446 -7.48 34.11 -2.38
N PRO A 447 -8.20 34.16 -1.25
CA PRO A 447 -7.85 33.38 -0.07
C PRO A 447 -8.14 31.89 -0.31
N VAL A 448 -7.15 31.07 0.03
CA VAL A 448 -7.21 29.61 0.03
C VAL A 448 -7.09 29.14 1.47
N LEU A 449 -8.00 28.26 1.87
CA LEU A 449 -8.01 27.67 3.20
C LEU A 449 -7.63 26.19 3.11
N VAL A 450 -6.65 25.77 3.91
CA VAL A 450 -6.29 24.37 4.04
C VAL A 450 -6.47 23.93 5.49
N THR A 451 -7.37 22.98 5.70
CA THR A 451 -7.79 22.55 7.03
C THR A 451 -7.44 21.10 7.28
N PHE A 452 -6.66 20.85 8.34
CA PHE A 452 -6.44 19.55 8.95
C PHE A 452 -7.51 19.37 10.02
N GLU A 453 -8.40 18.40 9.84
CA GLU A 453 -9.44 18.03 10.79
C GLU A 453 -9.10 16.66 11.36
N PHE A 454 -9.14 16.48 12.69
CA PHE A 454 -8.70 15.24 13.33
C PHE A 454 -9.45 14.93 14.62
N ALA A 455 -9.64 13.63 14.91
CA ALA A 455 -10.27 13.12 16.11
C ALA A 455 -9.69 11.75 16.52
N GLY A 456 -9.67 11.45 17.83
CA GLY A 456 -9.20 10.14 18.34
C GLY A 456 -7.70 9.85 18.17
N LEU A 457 -6.92 10.85 17.75
CA LEU A 457 -5.49 10.74 17.46
C LEU A 457 -4.69 11.96 17.94
N THR A 458 -3.36 11.84 17.93
CA THR A 458 -2.43 12.97 18.05
C THR A 458 -1.79 13.25 16.71
N LEU A 459 -1.97 14.46 16.21
CA LEU A 459 -1.40 14.94 14.95
C LEU A 459 -0.09 15.66 15.25
N VAL A 460 0.98 15.33 14.55
CA VAL A 460 2.27 16.03 14.63
C VAL A 460 2.61 16.58 13.26
N ILE A 461 2.91 17.88 13.21
CA ILE A 461 3.32 18.58 12.00
C ILE A 461 4.71 19.17 12.25
N ASP A 462 5.69 18.70 11.50
CA ASP A 462 7.06 19.19 11.54
C ASP A 462 7.38 20.12 10.35
N ARG A 463 8.03 21.25 10.66
CA ARG A 463 8.56 22.23 9.69
C ARG A 463 7.60 22.60 8.56
N LEU A 464 6.38 22.93 8.95
CA LEU A 464 5.34 23.44 8.05
C LEU A 464 5.85 24.65 7.25
N SER A 465 5.65 24.62 5.95
CA SER A 465 5.95 25.72 5.03
C SER A 465 5.03 25.67 3.81
N VAL A 466 4.78 26.83 3.20
CA VAL A 466 3.99 26.92 1.97
C VAL A 466 4.88 27.53 0.89
N TYR A 467 4.90 26.91 -0.29
CA TYR A 467 5.70 27.34 -1.43
C TYR A 467 4.82 27.54 -2.65
N SER A 468 5.22 28.45 -3.53
CA SER A 468 4.69 28.56 -4.88
C SER A 468 5.76 28.25 -5.93
N GLN A 469 5.37 27.65 -7.05
CA GLN A 469 6.24 27.40 -8.20
C GLN A 469 5.54 27.85 -9.48
N SER A 470 6.15 28.82 -10.17
CA SER A 470 5.67 29.29 -11.47
C SER A 470 6.08 28.33 -12.58
N VAL A 471 5.15 28.02 -13.48
CA VAL A 471 5.45 27.29 -14.71
C VAL A 471 6.50 28.01 -15.54
N ASP A 472 6.45 29.35 -15.61
CA ASP A 472 7.40 30.10 -16.42
C ASP A 472 8.81 30.10 -15.81
N ASP A 473 8.93 30.14 -14.48
CA ASP A 473 10.24 30.06 -13.81
C ASP A 473 10.88 28.69 -14.00
N VAL A 474 10.09 27.61 -13.92
CA VAL A 474 10.57 26.27 -14.26
C VAL A 474 10.98 26.21 -15.73
N ARG A 475 10.17 26.74 -16.65
CA ARG A 475 10.47 26.73 -18.09
C ARG A 475 11.79 27.42 -18.40
N MET A 476 11.99 28.62 -17.85
CA MET A 476 13.24 29.37 -18.02
C MET A 476 14.43 28.61 -17.44
N SER A 477 14.26 27.99 -16.27
CA SER A 477 15.35 27.30 -15.58
C SER A 477 15.75 25.98 -16.25
N VAL A 478 14.84 25.33 -16.99
CA VAL A 478 15.13 24.10 -17.75
C VAL A 478 15.37 24.33 -19.25
N GLU A 479 15.25 25.57 -19.75
CA GLU A 479 15.49 25.92 -21.16
C GLU A 479 16.85 25.39 -21.68
N PRO A 480 17.98 25.52 -20.94
CA PRO A 480 19.26 24.98 -21.41
C PRO A 480 19.25 23.46 -21.60
N LEU A 481 18.41 22.74 -20.85
CA LEU A 481 18.28 21.29 -20.95
C LEU A 481 17.39 20.89 -22.13
N LEU A 482 16.32 21.67 -22.39
CA LEU A 482 15.47 21.50 -23.58
C LEU A 482 16.28 21.67 -24.88
N ALA A 483 17.18 22.65 -24.90
CA ALA A 483 18.08 22.89 -26.04
C ALA A 483 19.12 21.77 -26.24
N ASN A 484 19.46 21.02 -25.18
CA ASN A 484 20.43 19.93 -25.20
C ASN A 484 19.77 18.54 -25.20
N ARG A 485 18.66 18.39 -25.93
CA ARG A 485 17.95 17.11 -26.04
C ARG A 485 18.80 16.04 -26.72
N ALA A 486 18.62 14.80 -26.29
CA ALA A 486 19.19 13.64 -26.95
C ALA A 486 18.12 12.59 -27.20
N GLU A 487 18.14 12.00 -28.39
CA GLU A 487 17.35 10.83 -28.70
C GLU A 487 17.88 9.64 -27.91
N PHE A 488 16.97 8.94 -27.23
CA PHE A 488 17.29 7.75 -26.45
C PHE A 488 16.53 6.55 -27.03
N GLU A 489 17.27 5.53 -27.42
CA GLU A 489 16.71 4.29 -27.97
C GLU A 489 17.28 3.07 -27.22
N TRP A 490 16.42 2.19 -26.72
CA TRP A 490 16.85 0.89 -26.23
C TRP A 490 17.24 0.00 -27.41
N THR A 491 18.52 -0.36 -27.53
CA THR A 491 19.02 -1.25 -28.60
C THR A 491 19.02 -2.73 -28.19
N GLY A 492 18.59 -3.03 -26.96
CA GLY A 492 18.53 -4.38 -26.39
C GLY A 492 18.14 -4.36 -24.91
N SER A 493 18.14 -5.52 -24.25
CA SER A 493 17.70 -5.66 -22.85
C SER A 493 18.61 -4.97 -21.81
N ALA A 494 19.82 -4.57 -22.20
CA ALA A 494 20.80 -3.94 -21.31
C ALA A 494 21.69 -2.91 -22.03
N SER A 495 21.25 -2.42 -23.20
CA SER A 495 22.01 -1.48 -24.02
C SER A 495 21.08 -0.41 -24.57
N ALA A 496 21.51 0.84 -24.52
CA ALA A 496 20.82 1.95 -25.13
C ALA A 496 21.79 2.74 -26.04
N ARG A 497 21.22 3.39 -27.05
CA ARG A 497 21.87 4.39 -27.88
C ARG A 497 21.36 5.76 -27.45
N ILE A 498 22.30 6.69 -27.31
CA ILE A 498 22.02 8.11 -27.12
C ILE A 498 22.57 8.83 -28.34
N GLN A 499 21.71 9.59 -29.01
CA GLN A 499 22.08 10.41 -30.17
C GLN A 499 21.74 11.86 -29.87
N THR A 500 22.77 12.70 -29.78
CA THR A 500 22.61 14.13 -29.54
C THR A 500 22.32 14.85 -30.85
N GLU A 501 21.24 15.63 -30.91
CA GLU A 501 21.05 16.63 -31.95
C GLU A 501 21.84 17.88 -31.54
N SER A 502 23.14 17.96 -31.82
CA SER A 502 23.84 19.21 -31.58
C SER A 502 23.56 20.17 -32.75
N ASP A 503 22.69 21.16 -32.54
CA ASP A 503 22.63 22.32 -33.44
C ASP A 503 23.85 23.27 -33.22
N THR A 504 24.62 23.06 -32.15
CA THR A 504 25.76 23.92 -31.76
C THR A 504 27.15 23.34 -32.03
N GLY A 505 27.30 22.05 -32.33
CA GLY A 505 28.61 21.45 -32.66
C GLY A 505 29.67 21.50 -31.56
N GLU A 506 29.27 21.74 -30.30
CA GLU A 506 30.10 21.63 -29.09
C GLU A 506 29.60 20.52 -28.18
#